data_AF-A0A8B7IG62-F1
#
_entry.id   AF-A0A8B7IG62-F1
#
_cell.length_a   1.000
_cell.length_b   1.000
_cell.length_c   1.000
_cell.angle_alpha   90.00
_cell.angle_beta   90.00
_cell.angle_gamma   90.00
#
_symmetry.space_group_name_H-M   'P 1'
#
loop_
_entity.id
_entity.type
_entity.pdbx_description
1 polymer ?
#
loop_
_entity_poly.entity_id
_entity_poly.type
_entity_poly.pdbx_seq_one_letter_code
_entity_poly.pdbx_strand_id
1 'polypeptide(L)' 'MESKRKVQREDAEKLAKEYGIRFFETSAKSSVNVEEAFNTLARDILLKTSRKAGQSSKPSLDLGSQKKGSSKCSVA' A
#
# COMPACT_ATOMS: atom_id res chain seq x y z
N MET A 1 -15.00 -15.92 -5.23
CA MET A 1 -13.54 -15.67 -5.30
C MET A 1 -12.82 -16.37 -4.16
N GLU A 2 -13.42 -16.41 -2.96
CA GLU A 2 -12.93 -17.20 -1.82
C GLU A 2 -12.56 -18.66 -2.18
N SER A 3 -13.37 -19.32 -3.00
CA SER A 3 -13.16 -20.73 -3.40
C SER A 3 -11.89 -20.97 -4.25
N LYS A 4 -11.29 -19.92 -4.83
CA LYS A 4 -10.02 -20.02 -5.56
C LYS A 4 -8.82 -19.64 -4.69
N ARG A 5 -9.06 -19.20 -3.45
CA ARG A 5 -8.00 -18.82 -2.51
C ARG A 5 -7.14 -20.05 -2.20
N LYS A 6 -5.83 -19.91 -2.38
CA LYS A 6 -4.84 -20.97 -2.10
C LYS A 6 -4.01 -20.73 -0.85
N VAL A 7 -3.98 -19.49 -0.38
CA VAL A 7 -3.19 -19.06 0.76
C VAL A 7 -4.15 -18.46 1.79
N GLN A 8 -4.07 -18.96 3.01
CA GLN A 8 -4.84 -18.43 4.13
C GLN A 8 -4.24 -17.10 4.58
N ARG A 9 -5.07 -16.27 5.21
CA ARG A 9 -4.66 -14.91 5.57
C ARG A 9 -3.61 -14.95 6.66
N GLU A 10 -3.81 -15.85 7.60
CA GLU A 10 -2.99 -16.10 8.77
C GLU A 10 -1.59 -16.52 8.37
N ASP A 11 -1.46 -17.39 7.37
CA ASP A 11 -0.16 -17.86 6.86
C ASP A 11 0.64 -16.72 6.24
N ALA A 12 -0.01 -15.90 5.41
CA ALA A 12 0.62 -14.75 4.78
C ALA A 12 1.01 -13.68 5.81
N GLU A 13 0.17 -13.44 6.83
CA GLU A 13 0.47 -12.50 7.91
C GLU A 13 1.63 -12.98 8.79
N LYS A 14 1.67 -14.29 9.09
CA LYS A 14 2.77 -14.89 9.84
C LYS A 14 4.09 -14.74 9.10
N LEU A 15 4.09 -15.01 7.78
CA LEU A 15 5.26 -14.83 6.94
C LEU A 15 5.73 -13.37 6.94
N ALA A 16 4.80 -12.42 6.79
CA ALA A 16 5.14 -11.01 6.83
C ALA A 16 5.78 -10.59 8.16
N LYS A 17 5.26 -11.09 9.29
CA LYS A 17 5.86 -10.88 10.62
C LYS A 17 7.27 -11.45 10.71
N GLU A 18 7.51 -12.65 10.17
CA GLU A 18 8.82 -13.31 10.16
C GLU A 18 9.86 -12.51 9.39
N TYR A 19 9.50 -11.96 8.22
CA TYR A 19 10.38 -11.08 7.44
C TYR A 19 10.42 -9.63 7.93
N GLY A 20 9.65 -9.28 8.97
CA GLY A 20 9.55 -7.90 9.47
C GLY A 20 8.98 -6.91 8.45
N ILE A 21 8.15 -7.39 7.52
CA ILE A 21 7.47 -6.58 6.50
C ILE A 21 5.97 -6.45 6.82
N ARG A 22 5.33 -5.40 6.31
CA ARG A 22 3.88 -5.21 6.48
C ARG A 22 3.11 -6.01 5.44
N PHE A 23 1.95 -6.51 5.83
CA PHE A 23 1.04 -7.28 4.99
C PHE A 23 -0.19 -6.46 4.59
N PHE A 24 -0.60 -6.55 3.33
CA PHE A 24 -1.82 -5.93 2.80
C PHE A 24 -2.53 -6.93 1.86
N GLU A 25 -3.84 -7.13 2.06
CA GLU A 25 -4.69 -7.82 1.08
C GLU A 25 -5.38 -6.78 0.21
N THR A 26 -5.14 -6.81 -1.10
CA THR A 26 -5.68 -5.84 -2.04
C THR A 26 -6.45 -6.53 -3.16
N SER A 27 -7.49 -5.87 -3.66
CA SER A 27 -8.21 -6.31 -4.86
C SER A 27 -8.11 -5.22 -5.92
N ALA A 28 -7.26 -5.42 -6.93
CA ALA A 28 -7.13 -4.50 -8.05
C ALA A 28 -8.44 -4.40 -8.86
N LYS A 29 -9.21 -5.48 -8.95
CA LYS A 29 -10.48 -5.51 -9.68
C LYS A 29 -11.56 -4.65 -9.01
N SER A 30 -11.58 -4.64 -7.68
CA SER A 30 -12.58 -3.95 -6.88
C SER A 30 -12.05 -2.68 -6.21
N SER A 31 -10.82 -2.28 -6.54
CA SER A 31 -10.09 -1.16 -5.93
C SER A 31 -10.06 -1.19 -4.40
N VAL A 32 -9.97 -2.38 -3.80
CA VAL A 32 -9.93 -2.54 -2.33
C VAL A 32 -8.48 -2.48 -1.85
N ASN A 33 -8.22 -1.63 -0.86
CA ASN A 33 -6.93 -1.45 -0.17
C ASN A 33 -5.74 -1.05 -1.06
N VAL A 34 -5.98 -0.71 -2.32
CA VAL A 34 -4.92 -0.30 -3.26
C VAL A 34 -4.32 1.04 -2.83
N GLU A 35 -5.16 2.07 -2.64
CA GLU A 35 -4.71 3.41 -2.23
C GLU A 35 -4.01 3.40 -0.88
N GLU A 36 -4.58 2.71 0.10
CA GLU A 36 -3.98 2.60 1.44
C GLU A 36 -2.60 1.94 1.40
N ALA A 37 -2.44 0.86 0.63
CA ALA A 37 -1.16 0.17 0.49
C ALA A 37 -0.08 1.08 -0.10
N PHE A 38 -0.41 1.82 -1.18
CA PHE A 38 0.53 2.75 -1.82
C PHE A 38 0.87 3.94 -0.93
N ASN A 39 -0.12 4.57 -0.31
CA ASN A 39 0.10 5.71 0.60
C ASN A 39 0.95 5.30 1.80
N THR A 40 0.73 4.11 2.33
CA THR A 40 1.47 3.60 3.49
C THR A 40 2.90 3.23 3.12
N LEU A 41 3.13 2.68 1.92
CA LEU A 41 4.47 2.46 1.39
C LEU A 41 5.23 3.78 1.16
N ALA A 42 4.58 4.76 0.53
CA ALA A 42 5.17 6.07 0.25
C ALA A 42 5.58 6.80 1.55
N ARG A 43 4.70 6.79 2.56
CA ARG A 43 5.01 7.35 3.90
C ARG A 43 6.23 6.67 4.52
N ASP A 44 6.33 5.36 4.45
CA ASP A 44 7.46 4.62 5.03
C ASP A 44 8.79 4.93 4.33
N ILE A 45 8.78 5.03 2.99
CA ILE A 45 9.95 5.41 2.22
C ILE A 45 10.41 6.82 2.62
N LEU A 46 9.47 7.76 2.72
CA LEU A 46 9.76 9.13 3.12
C LEU A 46 10.33 9.19 4.54
N LEU A 47 9.75 8.47 5.50
CA LEU A 47 10.25 8.39 6.88
C LEU A 47 11.64 7.76 6.96
N LYS A 48 11.91 6.70 6.19
CA LYS A 48 13.24 6.08 6.14
C LYS A 48 14.28 7.02 5.52
N THR A 49 13.88 7.81 4.53
CA THR A 49 14.76 8.75 3.82
C THR A 49 15.01 10.00 4.66
N SER A 50 13.98 10.56 5.30
CA SER A 50 14.09 11.74 6.17
C SER A 50 14.85 11.46 7.45
N ARG A 51 14.82 10.23 8.00
CA ARG A 51 15.70 9.88 9.12
C ARG A 51 17.19 9.87 8.75
N LYS A 52 17.53 9.81 7.45
CA LYS A 52 18.91 9.83 6.96
C LYS A 52 19.39 11.27 6.63
N ALA A 53 18.49 12.24 6.52
CA ALA A 53 18.76 13.65 6.32
C ALA A 53 18.20 14.45 7.50
N GLY A 54 19.07 14.87 8.43
CA GLY A 54 18.70 15.48 9.71
C GLY A 54 17.48 16.40 9.69
N GLN A 55 16.56 16.13 10.62
CA GLN A 55 15.48 16.99 11.14
C GLN A 55 15.19 18.28 10.35
N SER A 56 14.08 18.32 9.63
CA SER A 56 13.26 19.55 9.52
C SER A 56 11.94 19.27 8.77
N SER A 57 10.86 19.81 9.34
CA SER A 57 9.48 19.91 8.83
C SER A 57 8.67 18.60 8.72
N LYS A 58 7.59 18.54 9.52
CA LYS A 58 6.47 17.61 9.32
C LYS A 58 5.83 17.92 7.97
N PRO A 59 5.83 17.02 6.97
CA PRO A 59 4.96 17.21 5.82
C PRO A 59 3.55 16.82 6.26
N SER A 60 2.71 17.81 6.52
CA SER A 60 1.26 17.61 6.63
C SER A 60 0.75 17.26 5.24
N LEU A 61 0.62 15.96 4.95
CA LEU A 61 0.04 15.48 3.70
C LEU A 61 -1.49 15.55 3.82
N ASP A 62 -2.05 16.70 3.44
CA ASP A 62 -3.47 16.81 3.10
C ASP A 62 -3.68 16.18 1.72
N LEU A 63 -4.09 14.91 1.70
CA LEU A 63 -4.50 14.21 0.48
C LEU A 63 -5.94 14.65 0.14
N GLY A 64 -6.07 15.88 -0.34
CA GLY A 64 -7.34 16.42 -0.84
C GLY A 64 -7.87 15.58 -2.00
N SER A 65 -9.11 15.13 -1.87
CA SER A 65 -9.90 14.40 -2.87
C SER A 65 -9.87 15.07 -4.27
N GLN A 66 -9.03 14.59 -5.18
CA GLN A 66 -9.04 15.01 -6.58
C GLN A 66 -9.58 13.90 -7.50
N LYS A 67 -10.88 14.07 -7.82
CA LYS A 67 -11.63 13.71 -9.04
C LYS A 67 -11.04 12.65 -10.00
N LYS A 68 -11.85 11.59 -10.19
CA LYS A 68 -11.90 10.59 -11.26
C LYS A 68 -11.15 10.96 -12.57
N GLY A 69 -10.12 10.18 -12.90
CA GLY A 69 -9.60 10.01 -14.26
C GLY A 69 -9.58 8.54 -14.63
N SER A 70 -10.44 8.12 -15.57
CA SER A 70 -10.54 6.73 -16.03
C SER A 70 -9.30 6.36 -16.88
N SER A 71 -8.27 5.82 -16.25
CA SER A 71 -7.13 5.26 -16.97
C SER A 71 -7.50 3.87 -17.48
N LYS A 72 -7.96 3.81 -18.73
CA LYS A 72 -8.23 2.55 -19.45
C LYS A 72 -6.88 1.92 -19.80
N CYS A 73 -6.54 0.82 -19.12
CA CYS A 73 -5.38 0.00 -19.46
C CYS A 73 -5.77 -0.87 -20.66
N SER A 74 -5.24 -0.59 -21.85
CA SER A 74 -5.35 -1.47 -23.01
C SER A 74 -4.18 -2.44 -23.02
N VAL A 75 -4.46 -3.72 -22.80
CA VAL A 75 -3.56 -4.82 -23.13
C VAL A 75 -3.67 -5.07 -24.63
N ALA A 76 -2.55 -4.99 -25.33
CA ALA A 76 -2.36 -5.55 -26.67
C ALA A 76 -2.02 -7.03 -26.56
#